data_AF-A0A193SRN0-F1
#
_entry.id   AF-A0A193SRN0-F1
#
_cell.length_a   1.000
_cell.length_b   1.000
_cell.length_c   1.000
_cell.angle_alpha   90.00
_cell.angle_beta   90.00
_cell.angle_gamma   90.00
#
_symmetry.space_group_name_H-M   'P 1'
#
loop_
_entity.id
_entity.type
_entity.pdbx_description
1 polymer ?
#
loop_
_entity_poly.entity_id
_entity_poly.type
_entity_poly.pdbx_seq_one_letter_code
_entity_poly.pdbx_strand_id
1 'polypeptide(L)'
;MPDITHPSAIPTPTLYSPRLVLRPLQLEDAEAMQHLFNQWEVVRYLPHHVPWPSPDGEALRYSREDALPAMQDGEEWHWSIRLCGEQDNLIGAVCMMDEPDNNRGLWLSTPYQGLGLMSEVCVAIDRFWFETLKRPVCVWPNRP
;
A
#
# COMPACT_ATOMS: atom_id res chain seq x y z
N MET A 1 11.25 -6.42 35.78
CA MET A 1 10.91 -6.87 34.42
C MET A 1 11.24 -5.71 33.50
N PRO A 2 12.07 -5.87 32.46
CA PRO A 2 12.37 -4.75 31.59
C PRO A 2 11.14 -4.50 30.71
N ASP A 3 10.69 -3.26 30.72
CA ASP A 3 9.74 -2.68 29.80
C ASP A 3 10.39 -2.73 28.41
N ILE A 4 9.93 -3.65 27.55
CA ILE A 4 10.30 -3.66 26.13
C ILE A 4 9.57 -2.49 25.49
N THR A 5 10.21 -1.33 25.56
CA THR A 5 9.91 -0.20 24.69
C THR A 5 10.11 -0.70 23.26
N HIS A 6 9.04 -1.16 22.62
CA HIS A 6 9.01 -1.23 21.16
C HIS A 6 9.38 0.18 20.70
N PRO A 7 10.40 0.35 19.84
CA PRO A 7 10.63 1.66 19.23
C PRO A 7 9.29 2.11 18.68
N SER A 8 8.81 3.31 19.05
CA SER A 8 7.47 3.77 18.66
C SER A 8 7.33 3.61 17.16
N ALA A 9 6.54 2.61 16.74
CA ALA A 9 6.31 2.32 15.34
C ALA A 9 5.83 3.61 14.68
N ILE A 10 6.48 4.00 13.58
CA ILE A 10 6.09 5.22 12.87
C ILE A 10 4.70 4.93 12.28
N PRO A 11 3.64 5.62 12.73
CA PRO A 11 2.31 5.32 12.26
C PRO A 11 2.20 5.68 10.79
N THR A 12 1.45 4.89 10.03
CA THR A 12 1.11 5.19 8.63
C THR A 12 0.25 6.46 8.58
N PRO A 13 0.75 7.60 8.06
CA PRO A 13 -0.02 8.83 8.02
C PRO A 13 -0.85 8.89 6.74
N THR A 14 -1.90 9.71 6.73
CA THR A 14 -2.56 10.08 5.47
C THR A 14 -1.63 10.97 4.64
N LEU A 15 -1.36 10.58 3.40
CA LEU A 15 -0.58 11.37 2.46
C LEU A 15 -1.51 12.05 1.44
N TYR A 16 -1.08 13.20 0.94
CA TYR A 16 -1.85 14.01 0.00
C TYR A 16 -1.02 14.32 -1.24
N SER A 17 -1.68 14.26 -2.39
CA SER A 17 -1.18 14.80 -3.65
C SER A 17 -2.17 15.84 -4.19
N PRO A 18 -1.83 16.56 -5.28
CA PRO A 18 -2.76 17.49 -5.92
C PRO A 18 -4.13 16.90 -6.26
N ARG A 19 -4.18 15.61 -6.64
CA ARG A 19 -5.42 14.93 -7.07
C ARG A 19 -5.83 13.75 -6.18
N LEU A 20 -4.93 13.25 -5.33
CA LEU A 20 -5.11 12.01 -4.59
C LEU A 20 -5.00 12.21 -3.08
N VAL A 21 -5.71 11.34 -2.37
CA VAL A 21 -5.55 11.12 -0.94
C VAL A 21 -5.16 9.65 -0.75
N LEU A 22 -4.03 9.43 -0.10
CA LEU A 22 -3.56 8.11 0.28
C LEU A 22 -3.87 7.94 1.77
N ARG A 23 -4.88 7.12 2.09
CA ARG A 23 -5.31 6.90 3.48
C ARG A 23 -4.66 5.62 4.01
N PRO A 24 -4.31 5.56 5.30
CA PRO A 24 -3.85 4.31 5.90
C PRO A 24 -4.87 3.21 5.63
N LEU A 25 -4.40 2.05 5.20
CA LEU A 25 -5.25 0.91 4.91
C LEU A 25 -6.10 0.56 6.15
N GLN A 26 -7.40 0.37 5.95
CA GLN A 26 -8.30 -0.08 7.01
C GLN A 26 -9.03 -1.37 6.61
N LEU A 27 -9.59 -2.07 7.60
CA LEU A 27 -10.30 -3.32 7.35
C LEU A 27 -11.52 -3.12 6.44
N GLU A 28 -12.12 -1.93 6.48
CA GLU A 28 -13.26 -1.55 5.63
C GLU A 28 -12.88 -1.46 4.14
N ASP A 29 -11.60 -1.28 3.82
CA ASP A 29 -11.11 -1.24 2.44
C ASP A 29 -11.08 -2.64 1.80
N ALA A 30 -11.12 -3.71 2.61
CA ALA A 30 -10.96 -5.08 2.15
C ALA A 30 -12.01 -5.50 1.10
N GLU A 31 -13.26 -5.08 1.26
CA GLU A 31 -14.32 -5.39 0.30
C GLU A 31 -14.05 -4.71 -1.05
N ALA A 32 -13.73 -3.42 -1.03
CA ALA A 32 -13.39 -2.67 -2.24
C ALA A 32 -12.13 -3.24 -2.93
N MET A 33 -11.13 -3.62 -2.15
CA MET A 33 -9.93 -4.28 -2.64
C MET A 33 -10.25 -5.63 -3.29
N GLN A 34 -11.07 -6.48 -2.67
CA GLN A 34 -11.49 -7.77 -3.24
C GLN A 34 -12.14 -7.58 -4.62
N HIS A 35 -13.03 -6.58 -4.76
CA HIS A 35 -13.71 -6.28 -6.02
C HIS A 35 -12.73 -5.85 -7.11
N LEU A 36 -11.69 -5.07 -6.76
CA LEU A 36 -10.67 -4.62 -7.70
C LEU A 36 -9.64 -5.68 -8.02
N PHE A 37 -9.26 -6.53 -7.05
CA PHE A 37 -8.36 -7.65 -7.27
C PHE A 37 -8.97 -8.65 -8.25
N ASN A 38 -10.30 -8.80 -8.29
CA ASN A 38 -10.98 -9.64 -9.28
C ASN A 38 -10.79 -9.19 -10.74
N GLN A 39 -10.09 -8.07 -10.98
CA GLN A 39 -9.61 -7.62 -12.28
C GLN A 39 -8.14 -8.06 -12.46
N TRP A 40 -7.92 -9.07 -13.32
CA TRP A 40 -6.64 -9.74 -13.63
C TRP A 40 -5.40 -8.81 -13.81
N GLU A 41 -5.61 -7.57 -14.24
CA GLU A 41 -4.55 -6.59 -14.50
C GLU A 41 -3.83 -6.09 -13.23
N VAL A 42 -4.40 -6.31 -12.05
CA VAL A 42 -3.81 -5.95 -10.75
C VAL A 42 -2.90 -7.06 -10.21
N VAL A 43 -3.30 -8.33 -10.38
CA VAL A 43 -2.60 -9.48 -9.78
C VAL A 43 -1.25 -9.78 -10.46
N ARG A 44 -1.07 -9.38 -11.73
CA ARG A 44 0.21 -9.57 -12.45
C ARG A 44 1.39 -8.78 -11.89
N TYR A 45 1.15 -7.80 -11.00
CA TYR A 45 2.20 -6.98 -10.38
C TYR A 45 2.42 -7.31 -8.90
N LEU A 46 1.63 -8.24 -8.35
CA LEU A 46 1.83 -8.75 -7.01
C LEU A 46 2.86 -9.88 -7.01
N PRO A 47 3.62 -10.04 -5.92
CA PRO A 47 4.54 -11.16 -5.77
C PRO A 47 3.83 -12.51 -6.00
N HIS A 48 4.57 -13.49 -6.53
CA HIS A 48 4.11 -14.78 -7.08
C HIS A 48 3.25 -15.66 -6.16
N HIS A 49 2.96 -15.24 -4.93
CA HIS A 49 2.19 -15.98 -3.93
C HIS A 49 0.70 -15.67 -3.92
N VAL A 50 0.20 -14.70 -4.70
CA VAL A 50 -1.25 -14.38 -4.69
C VAL A 50 -2.01 -15.41 -5.54
N PRO A 51 -2.88 -16.25 -4.93
CA PRO A 51 -3.67 -17.24 -5.67
C PRO A 51 -4.65 -16.55 -6.62
N TRP A 52 -4.73 -17.03 -7.86
CA TRP A 52 -5.69 -16.57 -8.86
C TRP A 52 -6.64 -17.71 -9.29
N PRO A 53 -7.97 -17.50 -9.28
CA PRO A 53 -8.70 -16.34 -8.77
C PRO A 53 -8.56 -16.21 -7.24
N SER A 54 -8.56 -14.96 -6.75
CA SER A 54 -8.48 -14.70 -5.31
C SER A 54 -9.71 -15.28 -4.62
N PRO A 55 -9.58 -16.14 -3.59
CA PRO A 55 -10.71 -16.62 -2.83
C PRO A 55 -11.55 -15.47 -2.26
N ASP A 56 -12.85 -15.69 -2.10
CA ASP A 56 -13.72 -14.73 -1.41
C ASP A 56 -13.22 -14.51 0.02
N GLY A 57 -13.03 -13.25 0.40
CA GLY A 57 -12.54 -12.87 1.71
C GLY A 57 -11.02 -12.92 1.87
N GLU A 58 -10.26 -13.24 0.82
CA GLU A 58 -8.79 -13.23 0.89
C GLU A 58 -8.24 -11.82 1.13
N ALA A 59 -8.82 -10.78 0.54
CA ALA A 59 -8.44 -9.40 0.84
C ALA A 59 -8.70 -9.02 2.30
N LEU A 60 -9.76 -9.56 2.91
CA LEU A 60 -10.09 -9.35 4.32
C LEU A 60 -9.10 -10.09 5.23
N ARG A 61 -8.78 -11.34 4.89
CA ARG A 61 -7.78 -12.15 5.59
C ARG A 61 -6.42 -11.45 5.54
N TYR A 62 -5.94 -11.08 4.36
CA TYR A 62 -4.68 -10.36 4.16
C TYR A 62 -4.65 -9.05 4.94
N SER A 63 -5.70 -8.23 4.85
CA SER A 63 -5.74 -6.96 5.57
C SER A 63 -5.68 -7.16 7.08
N ARG A 64 -6.39 -8.17 7.61
CA ARG A 64 -6.47 -8.43 9.05
C ARG A 64 -5.23 -9.12 9.62
N GLU A 65 -4.70 -10.11 8.91
CA GLU A 65 -3.69 -11.03 9.42
C GLU A 65 -2.28 -10.63 9.03
N ASP A 66 -2.11 -9.95 7.90
CA ASP A 66 -0.80 -9.61 7.35
C ASP A 66 -0.56 -8.08 7.39
N ALA A 67 -1.37 -7.29 6.68
CA ALA A 67 -1.10 -5.86 6.49
C ALA A 67 -1.26 -5.01 7.77
N LEU A 68 -2.38 -5.16 8.50
CA LEU A 68 -2.62 -4.36 9.71
C LEU A 68 -1.62 -4.68 10.85
N PRO A 69 -1.28 -5.94 11.14
CA PRO A 69 -0.21 -6.26 12.10
C PRO A 69 1.14 -5.67 11.69
N ALA A 70 1.54 -5.82 10.42
CA ALA A 70 2.81 -5.26 9.95
C ALA A 70 2.87 -3.72 10.04
N MET A 71 1.73 -3.04 9.85
CA MET A 71 1.59 -1.60 10.10
C MET A 71 1.70 -1.22 11.57
N GLN A 72 1.19 -2.06 12.47
CA GLN A 72 1.28 -1.84 13.92
C GLN A 72 2.71 -2.01 14.42
N ASP A 73 3.43 -2.98 13.85
CA ASP A 73 4.83 -3.27 14.18
C ASP A 73 5.79 -2.28 13.51
N GLY A 74 5.32 -1.49 12.54
CA GLY A 74 6.11 -0.49 11.82
C GLY A 74 7.11 -1.12 10.84
N GLU A 75 6.82 -2.34 10.39
CA GLU A 75 7.61 -3.07 9.40
C GLU A 75 7.13 -2.73 7.98
N GLU A 76 5.82 -2.48 7.83
CA GLU A 76 5.19 -2.14 6.57
C GLU A 76 4.25 -0.94 6.72
N TRP A 77 4.07 -0.19 5.63
CA TRP A 77 3.13 0.93 5.57
C TRP A 77 2.23 0.75 4.37
N HIS A 78 0.92 0.61 4.61
CA HIS A 78 -0.07 0.38 3.55
C HIS A 78 -1.04 1.55 3.44
N TRP A 79 -1.33 1.95 2.21
CA TRP A 79 -2.29 3.00 1.90
C TRP A 79 -3.29 2.58 0.82
N SER A 80 -4.56 2.93 1.04
CA SER A 80 -5.58 2.96 -0.01
C SER A 80 -5.52 4.29 -0.78
N ILE A 81 -5.55 4.22 -2.11
CA ILE A 81 -5.45 5.38 -3.01
C ILE A 81 -6.86 5.79 -3.42
N ARG A 82 -7.20 7.05 -3.19
CA ARG A 82 -8.52 7.65 -3.46
C ARG A 82 -8.36 8.99 -4.15
N LEU A 83 -9.34 9.42 -4.94
CA LEU A 83 -9.34 10.78 -5.50
C LEU A 83 -9.79 11.78 -4.44
N CYS A 84 -9.22 12.99 -4.44
CA CYS A 84 -9.61 14.05 -3.50
C CYS A 84 -11.11 14.37 -3.54
N GLY A 85 -11.72 14.29 -4.72
CA GLY A 85 -13.16 14.53 -4.94
C GLY A 85 -14.07 13.32 -4.71
N GLU A 86 -13.52 12.11 -4.64
CA GLU A 86 -14.27 10.85 -4.51
C GLU A 86 -13.59 9.95 -3.47
N GLN A 87 -13.59 10.39 -2.22
CA GLN A 87 -12.86 9.71 -1.15
C GLN A 87 -13.49 8.38 -0.74
N ASP A 88 -14.72 8.08 -1.12
CA ASP A 88 -15.35 6.78 -0.87
C ASP A 88 -14.92 5.72 -1.88
N ASN A 89 -14.41 6.14 -3.04
CA ASN A 89 -14.00 5.23 -4.11
C ASN A 89 -12.50 4.92 -4.03
N LEU A 90 -12.17 3.68 -3.64
CA LEU A 90 -10.81 3.17 -3.69
C LEU A 90 -10.46 2.89 -5.16
N ILE A 91 -9.40 3.52 -5.66
CA ILE A 91 -8.96 3.37 -7.05
C ILE A 91 -7.67 2.55 -7.18
N GLY A 92 -7.02 2.24 -6.07
CA GLY A 92 -5.82 1.41 -5.99
C GLY A 92 -5.28 1.32 -4.57
N ALA A 93 -4.12 0.68 -4.42
CA ALA A 93 -3.39 0.65 -3.16
C ALA A 93 -1.88 0.71 -3.39
N VAL A 94 -1.16 1.14 -2.36
CA VAL A 94 0.29 1.18 -2.32
C VAL A 94 0.76 0.73 -0.95
N CYS A 95 1.82 -0.06 -0.92
CA CYS A 95 2.50 -0.47 0.29
C CYS A 95 3.99 -0.18 0.18
N MET A 96 4.62 0.06 1.33
CA MET A 96 6.07 0.05 1.47
C MET A 96 6.45 -0.97 2.54
N MET A 97 7.51 -1.73 2.26
CA MET A 97 8.02 -2.80 3.12
C MET A 97 9.49 -2.48 3.41
N ASP A 98 9.95 -2.69 4.64
CA ASP A 98 11.37 -2.55 4.99
C ASP A 98 12.22 -3.77 4.58
N GLU A 99 12.06 -4.24 3.34
CA GLU A 99 12.76 -5.41 2.82
C GLU A 99 13.89 -5.01 1.86
N PRO A 100 15.08 -5.63 1.97
CA PRO A 100 16.27 -5.22 1.21
C PRO A 100 16.08 -5.22 -0.32
N ASP A 101 15.23 -6.11 -0.85
CA ASP A 101 15.10 -6.36 -2.30
C ASP A 101 13.78 -5.87 -2.92
N ASN A 102 12.75 -5.59 -2.12
CA ASN A 102 11.47 -5.09 -2.61
C ASN A 102 10.81 -4.16 -1.60
N ASN A 103 11.09 -2.87 -1.72
CA ASN A 103 10.63 -1.92 -0.71
C ASN A 103 9.19 -1.41 -0.93
N ARG A 104 8.50 -1.80 -2.02
CA ARG A 104 7.15 -1.28 -2.32
C ARG A 104 6.34 -2.12 -3.29
N GLY A 105 5.04 -2.19 -3.05
CA GLY A 105 4.03 -2.66 -4.00
C GLY A 105 3.07 -1.53 -4.33
N LEU A 106 2.69 -1.35 -5.58
CA LEU A 106 1.70 -0.35 -5.96
C LEU A 106 0.84 -0.86 -7.12
N TRP A 107 -0.43 -0.49 -7.11
CA TRP A 107 -1.34 -0.77 -8.20
C TRP A 107 -2.46 0.27 -8.27
N LEU A 108 -2.94 0.49 -9.48
CA LEU A 108 -4.13 1.31 -9.78
C LEU A 108 -5.05 0.49 -10.66
N SER A 109 -6.36 0.62 -10.44
CA SER A 109 -7.37 0.07 -11.34
C SER A 109 -7.23 0.63 -12.75
N THR A 110 -7.51 -0.21 -13.75
CA THR A 110 -7.27 0.06 -15.18
C THR A 110 -7.80 1.42 -15.68
N PRO A 111 -8.99 1.91 -15.25
CA PRO A 111 -9.50 3.21 -15.70
C PRO A 111 -8.64 4.42 -15.27
N TYR A 112 -7.80 4.27 -14.24
CA TYR A 112 -7.00 5.35 -13.66
C TYR A 112 -5.51 5.26 -14.04
N GLN A 113 -5.15 4.26 -14.85
CA GLN A 113 -3.80 4.14 -15.42
C GLN A 113 -3.62 5.13 -16.59
N GLY A 114 -2.37 5.55 -16.85
CA GLY A 114 -2.07 6.49 -17.94
C GLY A 114 -2.41 7.97 -17.68
N LEU A 115 -3.05 8.30 -16.54
CA LEU A 115 -3.44 9.67 -16.17
C LEU A 115 -2.36 10.44 -15.37
N GLY A 116 -1.16 9.86 -15.23
CA GLY A 116 -0.07 10.40 -14.40
C GLY A 116 -0.30 10.28 -12.89
N LEU A 117 -1.37 9.62 -12.46
CA LEU A 117 -1.71 9.44 -11.04
C LEU A 117 -0.68 8.59 -10.29
N MET A 118 -0.13 7.56 -10.95
CA MET A 118 0.91 6.73 -10.34
C MET A 118 2.16 7.54 -9.96
N SER A 119 2.55 8.51 -10.80
CA SER A 119 3.69 9.37 -10.51
C SER A 119 3.46 10.22 -9.26
N GLU A 120 2.22 10.70 -9.03
CA GLU A 120 1.87 11.43 -7.81
C GLU A 120 1.93 10.55 -6.57
N VAL A 121 1.47 9.29 -6.69
CA VAL A 121 1.59 8.29 -5.62
C VAL A 121 3.06 8.06 -5.27
N CYS A 122 3.92 7.82 -6.27
CA CYS A 122 5.36 7.64 -6.06
C CYS A 122 5.99 8.84 -5.35
N VAL A 123 5.68 10.07 -5.76
CA VAL A 123 6.21 11.28 -5.09
C VAL A 123 5.74 11.36 -3.64
N ALA A 124 4.49 11.01 -3.35
CA ALA A 124 3.96 11.05 -1.99
C ALA A 124 4.64 10.03 -1.07
N ILE A 125 4.79 8.78 -1.52
CA ILE A 125 5.42 7.72 -0.73
C ILE A 125 6.94 7.91 -0.61
N ASP A 126 7.61 8.41 -1.65
CA ASP A 126 9.05 8.70 -1.59
C ASP A 126 9.34 9.79 -0.56
N ARG A 127 8.50 10.85 -0.50
CA ARG A 127 8.60 11.86 0.57
C ARG A 127 8.44 11.23 1.94
N PHE A 128 7.46 10.35 2.14
CA PHE A 128 7.32 9.67 3.42
C PHE A 128 8.56 8.83 3.75
N TRP A 129 9.13 8.10 2.79
CA TRP A 129 10.33 7.29 2.99
C TRP A 129 11.55 8.12 3.39
N PHE A 130 11.83 9.21 2.65
CA PHE A 130 13.03 10.01 2.87
C PHE A 130 12.87 11.02 4.01
N GLU A 131 11.70 11.66 4.13
CA GLU A 131 11.48 12.76 5.09
C GLU A 131 10.98 12.23 6.45
N THR A 132 10.10 11.22 6.46
CA THR A 132 9.51 10.68 7.69
C THR A 132 10.30 9.51 8.25
N LEU A 133 10.55 8.48 7.43
CA LEU A 133 11.34 7.31 7.87
C LEU A 133 12.83 7.62 7.95
N LYS A 134 13.29 8.73 7.35
CA LYS A 134 14.71 9.15 7.28
C LYS A 134 15.63 8.05 6.73
N ARG A 135 15.11 7.21 5.83
CA ARG A 135 15.87 6.11 5.24
C ARG A 135 16.71 6.59 4.07
N PRO A 136 17.99 6.21 3.99
CA PRO A 136 18.90 6.78 3.00
C PRO A 136 18.73 6.21 1.59
N VAL A 137 18.11 5.04 1.43
CA VAL A 137 17.99 4.33 0.14
C VAL A 137 16.58 3.77 -0.01
N CYS A 138 15.97 3.92 -1.18
CA CYS A 138 14.73 3.25 -1.57
C CYS A 138 14.97 2.45 -2.86
N VAL A 139 14.98 1.12 -2.79
CA VAL A 139 15.31 0.24 -3.92
C VAL A 139 14.03 -0.22 -4.63
N TRP A 140 13.93 0.00 -5.94
CA TRP A 140 12.95 -0.68 -6.79
C TRP A 140 13.45 -2.10 -7.07
N PRO A 141 12.59 -3.14 -7.11
CA PRO A 141 13.02 -4.44 -7.58
C PRO A 141 13.60 -4.28 -9.00
N ASN A 142 14.88 -4.61 -9.14
CA ASN A 142 15.59 -4.55 -10.41
C ASN A 142 14.85 -5.50 -11.37
N ARG A 143 14.15 -4.96 -12.36
CA ARG A 143 13.55 -5.79 -13.42
C ARG A 143 14.72 -6.31 -14.28
N PRO A 144 14.88 -7.64 -14.45
CA PRO A 144 15.89 -8.18 -15.36
C PRO A 144 15.65 -7.74 -16.81
#